data_AF-A0A0S8F500-F1
#
_entry.id   AF-A0A0S8F500-F1
#
_cell.length_a   1.000
_cell.length_b   1.000
_cell.length_c   1.000
_cell.angle_alpha   90.00
_cell.angle_beta   90.00
_cell.angle_gamma   90.00
#
_symmetry.space_group_name_H-M   'P 1'
#
loop_
_entity.id
_entity.type
_entity.pdbx_description
1 polymer ?
#
loop_
_entity_poly.entity_id
_entity_poly.type
_entity_poly.pdbx_seq_one_letter_code
_entity_poly.pdbx_strand_id
1 'polypeptide(L)'
;MAKPTEGRREGSLEAPKRNPLEWRESAFYDETNLFRELERVFDICHGCRRCFSLCNAFPTLFNAIDASETLELDGVSREVYWEVVDHCYLCDMCFMTKCPYVPPHEWNVDFPHLMLRAKAVKFKQGGTRTRDKILSSTDMVGKLAGIPVVTQAV
;
A
#
# COMPACT_ATOMS: atom_id res chain seq x y z
N MET A 1 23.69 6.70 28.68
CA MET A 1 22.45 6.36 27.96
C MET A 1 21.34 7.21 28.55
N ALA A 2 20.69 8.06 27.75
CA ALA A 2 19.65 8.97 28.24
C ALA A 2 18.42 8.17 28.72
N LYS A 3 17.83 8.58 29.84
CA LYS A 3 16.61 7.95 30.39
C LYS A 3 15.45 8.09 29.39
N PRO A 4 14.60 7.06 29.23
CA PRO A 4 13.33 7.15 28.50
C PRO A 4 12.48 8.31 29.02
N THR A 5 12.18 9.29 28.17
CA THR A 5 11.10 10.24 28.44
C THR A 5 9.76 9.50 28.31
N GLU A 6 8.94 9.61 29.34
CA GLU A 6 7.64 8.93 29.51
C GLU A 6 6.58 9.65 28.67
N GLY A 7 6.72 9.58 27.34
CA GLY A 7 5.79 10.11 26.35
C GLY A 7 5.42 9.05 25.31
N ARG A 8 4.27 9.22 24.65
CA ARG A 8 3.84 8.37 23.51
C ARG A 8 4.98 8.30 22.49
N ARG A 9 5.64 7.14 22.41
CA ARG A 9 6.74 6.91 21.48
C ARG A 9 6.20 6.71 20.07
N GLU A 10 6.98 7.15 19.10
CA GLU A 10 6.71 6.92 17.68
C GLU A 10 6.64 5.41 17.39
N GLY A 11 5.57 4.95 16.73
CA GLY A 11 5.31 3.52 16.54
C GLY A 11 6.42 2.78 15.77
N SER A 12 7.08 3.42 14.80
CA SER A 12 8.15 2.81 14.01
C SER A 12 9.50 2.71 14.72
N LEU A 13 9.60 3.10 16.00
CA LEU A 13 10.86 2.98 16.77
C LEU A 13 10.99 1.64 17.51
N GLU A 14 9.90 0.89 17.64
CA GLU A 14 9.86 -0.39 18.32
C GLU A 14 9.73 -1.55 17.32
N ALA A 15 9.79 -2.79 17.82
CA ALA A 15 9.57 -3.95 16.97
C ALA A 15 8.16 -3.86 16.35
N PRO A 16 8.03 -3.97 15.01
CA PRO A 16 6.76 -3.80 14.33
C PRO A 16 5.73 -4.85 14.78
N LYS A 17 4.56 -4.40 15.25
CA LYS A 17 3.43 -5.29 15.50
C LYS A 17 2.53 -5.35 14.26
N ARG A 18 2.38 -6.56 13.70
CA ARG A 18 1.50 -6.83 12.55
C ARG A 18 0.25 -7.57 13.00
N ASN A 19 -0.91 -7.12 12.53
CA ASN A 19 -2.16 -7.84 12.72
C ASN A 19 -2.43 -8.73 11.48
N PRO A 20 -2.89 -9.98 11.67
CA PRO A 20 -3.29 -10.83 10.55
C PRO A 20 -4.39 -10.20 9.69
N LEU A 21 -4.36 -10.51 8.39
CA LEU A 21 -5.42 -10.11 7.45
C LEU A 21 -6.45 -11.21 7.32
N GLU A 22 -7.72 -10.87 7.47
CA GLU A 22 -8.87 -11.79 7.34
C GLU A 22 -9.24 -12.04 5.86
N TRP A 23 -8.26 -12.40 5.03
CA TRP A 23 -8.42 -12.53 3.56
C TRP A 23 -9.39 -13.62 3.11
N ARG A 24 -9.80 -14.52 4.02
CA ARG A 24 -10.78 -15.57 3.73
C ARG A 24 -12.22 -15.06 3.85
N GLU A 25 -12.43 -13.97 4.57
CA GLU A 25 -13.75 -13.39 4.78
C GLU A 25 -14.19 -12.58 3.56
N SER A 26 -15.49 -12.62 3.25
CA SER A 26 -16.05 -11.86 2.13
C SER A 26 -15.86 -10.35 2.32
N ALA A 27 -15.95 -9.88 3.57
CA ALA A 27 -15.76 -8.47 3.95
C ALA A 27 -14.37 -7.92 3.60
N PHE A 28 -13.34 -8.78 3.53
CA PHE A 28 -12.00 -8.36 3.09
C PHE A 28 -12.02 -7.82 1.66
N TYR A 29 -12.88 -8.38 0.80
CA TYR A 29 -13.00 -7.99 -0.60
C TYR A 29 -14.09 -6.93 -0.86
N ASP A 30 -14.75 -6.44 0.18
CA ASP A 30 -15.76 -5.39 0.04
C ASP A 30 -15.11 -4.05 -0.33
N GLU A 31 -15.49 -3.53 -1.49
CA GLU A 31 -14.91 -2.32 -2.06
C GLU A 31 -15.23 -1.08 -1.23
N THR A 32 -16.44 -0.98 -0.68
CA THR A 32 -16.84 0.17 0.14
C THR A 32 -16.02 0.25 1.42
N ASN A 33 -15.82 -0.88 2.10
CA ASN A 33 -14.96 -1.01 3.27
C ASN A 33 -13.48 -0.79 2.94
N LEU A 34 -13.03 -1.15 1.74
CA LEU A 34 -11.69 -0.83 1.28
C LEU A 34 -11.51 0.69 1.11
N PHE A 35 -12.41 1.35 0.38
CA PHE A 35 -12.32 2.80 0.13
C PHE A 35 -12.39 3.60 1.41
N ARG A 36 -13.26 3.24 2.36
CA ARG A 36 -13.30 3.89 3.67
C ARG A 36 -11.94 3.86 4.40
N GLU A 37 -11.23 2.74 4.30
CA GLU A 37 -9.92 2.59 4.93
C GLU A 37 -8.80 3.27 4.12
N LEU A 38 -8.89 3.28 2.79
CA LEU A 38 -8.01 4.08 1.93
C LEU A 38 -8.14 5.57 2.26
N GLU A 39 -9.37 6.09 2.32
CA GLU A 39 -9.67 7.48 2.66
C GLU A 39 -9.05 7.82 4.02
N ARG A 40 -9.32 7.01 5.06
CA ARG A 40 -8.76 7.22 6.40
C ARG A 40 -7.23 7.25 6.42
N VAL A 41 -6.58 6.28 5.77
CA VAL A 41 -5.11 6.19 5.80
C VAL A 41 -4.45 7.27 4.94
N PHE A 42 -5.03 7.61 3.80
CA PHE A 42 -4.51 8.66 2.92
C PHE A 42 -4.62 10.04 3.57
N ASP A 43 -5.69 10.29 4.31
CA ASP A 43 -5.88 11.52 5.09
C ASP A 43 -4.79 11.64 6.18
N ILE A 44 -4.56 10.56 6.93
CA ILE A 44 -3.45 10.50 7.91
C ILE A 44 -2.07 10.69 7.24
N CYS A 45 -1.88 10.11 6.05
CA CYS A 45 -0.63 10.27 5.30
C CYS A 45 -0.43 11.73 4.85
N HIS A 46 -1.50 12.39 4.37
CA HIS A 46 -1.49 13.79 3.98
C HIS A 46 -1.12 14.71 5.16
N GLY A 47 -1.59 14.40 6.37
CA GLY A 47 -1.28 15.18 7.56
C GLY A 47 0.21 15.15 7.98
N CYS A 48 0.96 14.08 7.70
CA CYS A 48 2.35 13.95 8.15
C CYS A 48 3.42 13.97 7.03
N ARG A 49 3.08 13.50 5.82
CA ARG A 49 3.90 13.42 4.61
C ARG A 49 5.32 12.82 4.74
N ARG A 50 5.66 12.16 5.85
CA ARG A 50 7.02 11.66 6.16
C ARG A 50 7.55 10.62 5.17
N CYS A 51 6.66 9.94 4.45
CA CYS A 51 6.99 8.85 3.54
C CYS A 51 7.29 9.28 2.10
N PHE A 52 7.22 10.58 1.78
CA PHE A 52 7.35 11.13 0.42
C PHE A 52 8.55 10.59 -0.39
N SER A 53 9.69 10.35 0.26
CA SER A 53 10.92 9.92 -0.41
C SER A 53 11.08 8.40 -0.58
N LEU A 54 10.12 7.58 -0.14
CA LEU A 54 10.29 6.11 -0.12
C LEU A 54 9.88 5.39 -1.41
N CYS A 55 8.73 5.75 -1.99
CA CYS A 55 8.22 5.15 -3.22
C CYS A 55 7.24 6.10 -3.90
N ASN A 56 6.92 5.84 -5.17
CA ASN A 56 6.05 6.73 -5.96
C ASN A 56 4.61 6.83 -5.45
N ALA A 57 4.14 5.90 -4.59
CA ALA A 57 2.79 5.96 -4.04
C ALA A 57 2.52 7.28 -3.29
N PHE A 58 3.50 7.78 -2.54
CA PHE A 58 3.34 8.98 -1.72
C PHE A 58 3.39 10.28 -2.54
N PRO A 59 4.37 10.50 -3.44
CA PRO A 59 4.30 11.62 -4.37
C PRO A 59 3.02 11.63 -5.22
N THR A 60 2.57 10.47 -5.73
CA THR A 60 1.29 10.39 -6.47
C THR A 60 0.13 10.90 -5.64
N LEU A 61 0.00 10.43 -4.39
CA LEU A 61 -1.06 10.88 -3.48
C LEU A 61 -0.94 12.38 -3.18
N PHE A 62 0.23 12.84 -2.76
CA PHE A 62 0.39 14.22 -2.27
C PHE A 62 0.28 15.24 -3.39
N ASN A 63 0.84 14.95 -4.57
CA ASN A 63 0.69 15.84 -5.73
C ASN A 63 -0.77 15.94 -6.18
N ALA A 64 -1.54 14.84 -6.12
CA ALA A 64 -2.96 14.87 -6.46
C ALA A 64 -3.76 15.74 -5.48
N ILE A 65 -3.46 15.64 -4.18
CA ILE A 65 -4.09 16.49 -3.17
C ILE A 65 -3.68 17.96 -3.36
N ASP A 66 -2.39 18.24 -3.54
CA ASP A 66 -1.87 19.60 -3.73
C ASP A 66 -2.37 20.26 -5.03
N ALA A 67 -2.80 19.47 -6.02
CA ALA A 67 -3.41 19.95 -7.25
C ALA A 67 -4.95 20.05 -7.19
N SER A 68 -5.58 19.60 -6.10
CA SER A 68 -7.03 19.65 -5.91
C SER A 68 -7.51 21.04 -5.49
N GLU A 69 -8.80 21.34 -5.71
CA GLU A 69 -9.38 22.64 -5.34
C GLU A 69 -9.41 22.89 -3.83
N THR A 70 -9.61 21.84 -3.03
CA THR A 70 -9.73 21.92 -1.58
C THR A 70 -8.38 21.84 -0.87
N LEU A 71 -7.33 21.38 -1.56
CA LEU A 71 -6.03 21.00 -1.00
C LEU A 71 -6.11 19.88 0.05
N GLU A 72 -7.24 19.18 0.08
CA GLU A 72 -7.55 18.11 1.02
C GLU A 72 -7.92 16.84 0.24
N LEU A 73 -8.00 15.70 0.94
CA LEU A 73 -8.26 14.42 0.28
C LEU A 73 -9.63 14.34 -0.42
N ASP A 74 -10.61 15.12 0.03
CA ASP A 74 -11.97 15.16 -0.53
C ASP A 74 -12.02 15.71 -1.96
N GLY A 75 -11.01 16.48 -2.37
CA GLY A 75 -10.84 17.00 -3.73
C GLY A 75 -10.18 16.00 -4.69
N VAL A 76 -9.78 14.81 -4.22
CA VAL A 76 -9.08 13.79 -5.02
C VAL A 76 -10.03 12.69 -5.47
N SER A 77 -10.02 12.41 -6.78
CA SER A 77 -10.86 11.36 -7.36
C SER A 77 -10.40 9.95 -6.95
N ARG A 78 -11.35 9.02 -6.83
CA ARG A 78 -11.06 7.63 -6.43
C ARG A 78 -10.19 6.88 -7.43
N GLU A 79 -10.15 7.32 -8.68
CA GLU A 79 -9.29 6.75 -9.72
C GLU A 79 -7.81 6.90 -9.35
N VAL A 80 -7.42 8.05 -8.79
CA VAL A 80 -6.04 8.29 -8.32
C VAL A 80 -5.64 7.31 -7.22
N TYR A 81 -6.58 6.83 -6.40
CA TYR A 81 -6.26 5.90 -5.33
C TYR A 81 -5.72 4.59 -5.91
N TRP A 82 -6.22 4.16 -7.06
CA TRP A 82 -5.70 2.98 -7.75
C TRP A 82 -4.29 3.19 -8.30
N GLU A 83 -3.92 4.42 -8.68
CA GLU A 83 -2.55 4.77 -9.08
C GLU A 83 -1.59 4.70 -7.89
N VAL A 84 -2.02 5.23 -6.73
CA VAL A 84 -1.28 5.11 -5.46
C VAL A 84 -1.07 3.64 -5.10
N VAL A 85 -2.11 2.82 -5.23
CA VAL A 85 -2.05 1.37 -5.00
C VAL A 85 -1.05 0.71 -5.95
N ASP A 86 -1.05 1.05 -7.24
CA ASP A 86 -0.13 0.47 -8.22
C ASP A 86 1.33 0.84 -7.94
N HIS A 87 1.59 2.04 -7.43
CA HIS A 87 2.92 2.50 -7.05
C HIS A 87 3.44 2.01 -5.69
N CYS A 88 2.65 1.23 -4.94
CA CYS A 88 3.14 0.53 -3.76
C CYS A 88 3.81 -0.81 -4.13
N TYR A 89 5.06 -0.99 -3.70
CA TYR A 89 5.87 -2.18 -3.96
C TYR A 89 5.89 -3.20 -2.81
N LEU A 90 5.08 -3.00 -1.76
CA LEU A 90 4.97 -3.92 -0.62
C LEU A 90 6.31 -4.24 0.08
N CYS A 91 7.21 -3.27 0.15
CA CYS A 91 8.55 -3.44 0.73
C CYS A 91 8.64 -3.15 2.24
N ASP A 92 7.52 -2.76 2.87
CA ASP A 92 7.41 -2.45 4.30
C ASP A 92 8.26 -1.28 4.85
N MET A 93 9.05 -0.60 4.03
CA MET A 93 9.92 0.49 4.49
C MET A 93 9.15 1.63 5.14
N CYS A 94 7.98 2.01 4.62
CA CYS A 94 7.17 3.08 5.20
C CYS A 94 6.65 2.70 6.59
N PHE A 95 6.22 1.47 6.75
CA PHE A 95 5.71 0.93 8.02
C PHE A 95 6.84 0.77 9.05
N MET A 96 7.96 0.18 8.65
CA MET A 96 9.03 -0.15 9.60
C MET A 96 9.90 1.05 10.00
N THR A 97 10.00 2.09 9.17
CA THR A 97 11.06 3.11 9.36
C THR A 97 10.60 4.56 9.37
N LYS A 98 9.37 4.87 8.94
CA LYS A 98 8.91 6.27 8.77
C LYS A 98 7.57 6.58 9.40
N CYS A 99 6.64 5.63 9.43
CA CYS A 99 5.28 5.90 9.85
C CYS A 99 5.19 5.95 11.38
N PRO A 100 4.88 7.11 11.98
CA PRO A 100 4.81 7.22 13.43
C PRO A 100 3.55 6.59 14.03
N TYR A 101 2.59 6.21 13.17
CA TYR A 101 1.24 5.82 13.52
C TYR A 101 0.97 4.32 13.32
N VAL A 102 2.02 3.52 13.19
CA VAL A 102 1.93 2.05 13.15
C VAL A 102 1.56 1.49 14.52
N PRO A 103 1.04 0.25 14.59
CA PRO A 103 0.68 -0.37 15.87
C PRO A 103 1.89 -0.42 16.82
N PRO A 104 1.72 -0.11 18.13
CA PRO A 104 0.45 -0.04 18.86
C PRO A 104 -0.24 1.33 18.87
N HIS A 105 0.15 2.28 18.01
CA HIS A 105 -0.53 3.57 17.92
C HIS A 105 -2.02 3.39 17.63
N GLU A 106 -2.86 4.26 18.20
CA GLU A 106 -4.34 4.14 18.15
C GLU A 106 -4.90 4.21 16.72
N TRP A 107 -4.20 4.90 15.82
CA TRP A 107 -4.56 4.97 14.40
C TRP A 107 -4.22 3.71 13.60
N ASN A 108 -3.40 2.80 14.15
CA ASN A 108 -3.16 1.45 13.63
C ASN A 108 -2.88 1.43 12.12
N VAL A 109 -2.01 2.34 11.65
CA VAL A 109 -1.73 2.50 10.22
C VAL A 109 -0.83 1.37 9.73
N ASP A 110 -1.37 0.57 8.81
CA ASP A 110 -0.62 -0.46 8.10
C ASP A 110 -0.77 -0.26 6.59
N PHE A 111 -0.01 0.70 6.05
CA PHE A 111 -0.07 1.06 4.64
C PHE A 111 0.22 -0.15 3.72
N PRO A 112 1.28 -0.95 3.92
CA PRO A 112 1.54 -2.11 3.07
C PRO A 112 0.41 -3.14 3.05
N HIS A 113 -0.17 -3.47 4.21
CA HIS A 113 -1.31 -4.40 4.25
C HIS A 113 -2.56 -3.83 3.58
N LEU A 114 -2.82 -2.54 3.72
CA LEU A 114 -3.92 -1.88 3.01
C LEU A 114 -3.72 -1.93 1.50
N MET A 115 -2.49 -1.68 1.02
CA MET A 115 -2.16 -1.79 -0.41
C MET A 115 -2.26 -3.23 -0.90
N LEU A 116 -1.86 -4.21 -0.10
CA LEU A 116 -2.03 -5.64 -0.40
C LEU A 116 -3.52 -5.99 -0.56
N ARG A 117 -4.37 -5.55 0.37
CA ARG A 117 -5.83 -5.71 0.29
C ARG A 117 -6.38 -5.06 -0.98
N ALA A 118 -5.98 -3.82 -1.28
CA ALA A 118 -6.42 -3.11 -2.47
C ALA A 118 -6.04 -3.85 -3.77
N LYS A 119 -4.79 -4.34 -3.87
CA LYS A 119 -4.34 -5.14 -5.02
C LYS A 119 -5.12 -6.45 -5.15
N ALA A 120 -5.47 -7.10 -4.04
CA ALA A 120 -6.27 -8.32 -4.04
C ALA A 120 -7.71 -8.06 -4.53
N VAL A 121 -8.35 -6.96 -4.10
CA VAL A 121 -9.66 -6.53 -4.59
C VAL A 121 -9.61 -6.22 -6.08
N LYS A 122 -8.65 -5.40 -6.52
CA LYS A 122 -8.43 -5.04 -7.93
C LYS A 122 -8.22 -6.27 -8.82
N PHE A 123 -7.46 -7.25 -8.33
CA PHE A 123 -7.26 -8.52 -9.05
C PHE A 123 -8.57 -9.29 -9.21
N LYS A 124 -9.37 -9.42 -8.14
CA LYS A 124 -10.65 -10.15 -8.16
C LYS A 124 -11.69 -9.50 -9.08
N GLN A 125 -11.68 -8.17 -9.18
CA GLN A 125 -12.54 -7.40 -10.09
C GLN A 125 -12.05 -7.42 -11.56
N GLY A 126 -10.91 -8.05 -11.85
CA GLY A 126 -10.35 -8.09 -13.20
C GLY A 126 -9.60 -6.82 -13.62
N GLY A 127 -9.35 -5.89 -12.71
CA GLY A 127 -8.64 -4.62 -12.95
C GLY A 127 -7.12 -4.73 -13.08
N THR A 128 -6.57 -5.95 -13.21
CA THR A 128 -5.12 -6.18 -13.36
C THR A 128 -4.75 -6.50 -14.81
N ARG A 129 -3.65 -5.91 -15.29
CA ARG A 129 -3.19 -6.09 -16.67
C ARG A 129 -2.72 -7.53 -16.90
N THR A 130 -2.93 -8.04 -18.11
CA THR A 130 -2.48 -9.40 -18.50
C THR A 130 -0.99 -9.60 -18.28
N ARG A 131 -0.17 -8.59 -18.60
CA ARG A 131 1.28 -8.60 -18.34
C ARG A 131 1.57 -8.88 -16.86
N ASP A 132 0.89 -8.21 -15.94
CA ASP A 132 1.17 -8.32 -14.52
C ASP A 132 0.76 -9.70 -13.99
N LYS A 133 -0.32 -10.30 -14.52
CA LYS A 133 -0.72 -11.70 -14.25
C LYS A 133 0.32 -12.70 -14.73
N ILE A 134 0.89 -12.45 -15.92
CA ILE A 134 1.93 -13.30 -16.50
C ILE A 134 3.21 -13.22 -15.66
N LEU A 135 3.73 -12.01 -15.44
CA LEU A 135 5.00 -11.79 -14.75
C LEU A 135 4.97 -12.24 -13.29
N SER A 136 3.81 -12.18 -12.62
CA SER A 136 3.66 -12.66 -11.25
C SER A 136 3.46 -14.18 -11.14
N SER A 137 3.17 -14.87 -12.25
CA SER A 137 3.03 -16.33 -12.26
C SER A 137 4.37 -17.00 -12.50
N THR A 138 5.12 -17.23 -11.43
CA THR A 138 6.43 -17.90 -11.48
C THR A 138 6.37 -19.27 -12.16
N ASP A 139 5.29 -20.02 -11.94
CA ASP A 139 5.10 -21.33 -12.56
C ASP A 139 4.94 -21.24 -14.08
N MET A 140 4.13 -20.29 -14.56
CA MET A 140 3.92 -20.12 -16.00
C MET A 140 5.18 -19.58 -16.67
N VAL A 141 5.81 -18.57 -16.06
CA VAL A 141 7.08 -18.01 -16.55
C VAL A 141 8.16 -19.09 -16.58
N GLY A 142 8.29 -19.89 -15.52
CA GLY A 142 9.24 -20.99 -15.44
C GLY A 142 8.99 -22.07 -16.49
N LYS A 143 7.73 -22.44 -16.73
CA LYS A 143 7.36 -23.38 -17.82
C LYS A 143 7.73 -22.84 -19.19
N LEU A 144 7.48 -21.55 -19.46
CA LEU A 144 7.82 -20.93 -20.74
C LEU A 144 9.33 -20.81 -20.94
N ALA A 145 10.05 -20.38 -19.90
CA ALA A 145 11.51 -20.27 -19.91
C ALA A 145 12.22 -21.63 -19.91
N GLY A 146 11.52 -22.72 -19.62
CA GLY A 146 12.04 -24.09 -19.72
C GLY A 146 11.98 -24.71 -21.11
N ILE A 147 11.33 -24.06 -22.10
CA ILE A 147 11.18 -24.59 -23.46
C ILE A 147 12.39 -24.17 -24.30
N PRO A 148 13.26 -25.10 -24.77
CA PRO A 148 14.52 -24.76 -25.44
C PRO A 148 14.35 -23.86 -26.67
N VAL A 149 13.31 -24.09 -27.47
CA VAL A 149 13.01 -23.29 -28.67
C VAL A 149 12.59 -21.86 -28.30
N VAL A 150 11.84 -21.69 -27.21
CA VAL A 150 11.43 -20.37 -26.73
C VAL A 150 12.64 -19.60 -26.23
N THR A 151 13.53 -20.24 -25.47
CA THR A 151 14.74 -19.60 -24.94
C THR A 151 15.80 -19.24 -25.98
N GLN A 152 15.78 -19.88 -27.16
CA GLN A 152 16.74 -19.61 -28.24
C GLN A 152 16.23 -18.54 -29.22
N ALA A 153 14.94 -18.21 -29.18
CA ALA A 153 14.31 -17.27 -30.10
C ALA A 153 14.19 -15.83 -29.54
N VAL A 154 14.49 -15.63 -28.26
CA VAL A 154 14.47 -14.31 -27.57
C VAL A 154 15.83 -13.92 -27.06
#